data_AF-A0A661VH43-F1
#
_entry.id   AF-A0A661VH43-F1
#
_cell.length_a   1.000
_cell.length_b   1.000
_cell.length_c   1.000
_cell.angle_alpha   90.00
_cell.angle_beta   90.00
_cell.angle_gamma   90.00
#
_symmetry.space_group_name_H-M   'P 1'
#
loop_
_entity.id
_entity.type
_entity.pdbx_description
1 polymer ?
#
loop_
_entity_poly.entity_id
_entity_poly.type
_entity_poly.pdbx_seq_one_letter_code
_entity_poly.pdbx_strand_id
1 'polypeptide(L)'
;MKSQPKSLVRRHWGILLILTAVALLGTAYNLAIPVLEKPDERWHYPVVKHLADGHGLPVYDPNVEQPWKQEGSQPPLYYALAALITAGVPSDDFWELRSSGNPYYLSMLHGPRGDNQNI
;
A
#
# COMPACT_ATOMS: atom_id res chain seq x y z
N MET A 1 -13.94 44.92 22.12
CA MET A 1 -13.99 43.52 22.62
C MET A 1 -13.22 42.63 21.66
N LYS A 2 -12.03 42.15 22.03
CA LYS A 2 -11.26 41.18 21.21
C LYS A 2 -11.80 39.77 21.49
N SER A 3 -12.37 39.10 20.50
CA SER A 3 -12.83 37.72 20.62
C SER A 3 -11.60 36.81 20.80
N GLN A 4 -11.56 36.08 21.92
CA GLN A 4 -10.54 35.06 22.16
C GLN A 4 -10.71 33.94 21.12
N PRO A 5 -9.66 33.52 20.38
CA PRO A 5 -9.79 32.40 19.46
C PRO A 5 -10.08 31.15 20.29
N LYS A 6 -11.27 30.57 20.11
CA LYS A 6 -11.57 29.24 20.68
C LYS A 6 -10.49 28.28 20.17
N SER A 7 -9.86 27.52 21.07
CA SER A 7 -8.81 26.57 20.68
C SER A 7 -9.33 25.69 19.53
N LEU A 8 -8.48 25.46 18.53
CA LEU A 8 -8.82 24.70 17.32
C LEU A 8 -9.48 23.35 17.68
N VAL A 9 -9.00 22.74 18.77
CA VAL A 9 -9.50 21.51 19.39
C VAL A 9 -10.95 21.64 19.87
N ARG A 10 -11.29 22.69 20.63
CA ARG A 10 -12.64 22.90 21.15
C ARG A 10 -13.66 23.22 20.04
N ARG A 11 -13.18 23.79 18.92
CA ARG A 11 -14.02 24.12 17.76
C ARG A 11 -14.27 22.92 16.84
N HIS A 12 -13.32 21.98 16.74
CA HIS A 12 -13.37 20.86 15.78
C HIS A 12 -13.24 19.48 16.43
N TRP A 13 -13.62 19.34 17.70
CA TRP A 13 -13.46 18.09 18.46
C TRP A 13 -14.11 16.88 17.76
N GLY A 14 -15.23 17.07 17.08
CA GLY A 14 -15.90 16.00 16.31
C GLY A 14 -15.05 15.50 15.13
N ILE A 15 -14.36 16.40 14.43
CA ILE A 15 -13.43 16.01 13.34
C ILE A 15 -12.25 15.23 13.92
N LEU A 16 -11.68 15.70 15.04
CA LEU A 16 -10.58 15.01 15.71
C LEU A 16 -11.01 13.61 16.18
N LEU A 17 -12.23 13.47 16.69
CA LEU A 17 -12.78 12.18 17.09
C LEU A 17 -12.88 11.22 15.89
N ILE A 18 -13.41 11.70 14.75
CA ILE A 18 -13.53 10.88 13.52
C ILE A 18 -12.15 10.47 13.02
N LEU A 19 -11.20 11.41 12.91
CA LEU A 19 -9.84 11.11 12.46
C LEU A 19 -9.15 10.10 13.37
N THR A 20 -9.33 10.24 14.69
CA THR A 20 -8.80 9.29 15.67
C THR A 20 -9.43 7.91 15.51
N ALA A 21 -10.76 7.85 15.34
CA ALA A 21 -11.45 6.59 15.13
C ALA A 21 -11.00 5.89 13.83
N VAL A 22 -10.88 6.64 12.73
CA VAL A 22 -10.38 6.12 11.45
C VAL A 22 -8.95 5.59 11.59
N ALA A 23 -8.06 6.34 12.26
CA ALA A 23 -6.68 5.91 12.47
C ALA A 23 -6.60 4.63 13.31
N LEU A 24 -7.36 4.54 14.40
CA LEU A 24 -7.38 3.37 15.28
C LEU A 24 -7.96 2.13 14.58
N LEU A 25 -9.13 2.28 13.94
CA LEU A 25 -9.78 1.18 13.22
C LEU A 25 -8.96 0.73 12.01
N GLY A 26 -8.39 1.67 11.25
CA GLY A 26 -7.50 1.37 10.13
C GLY A 26 -6.25 0.63 10.59
N THR A 27 -5.65 1.02 11.72
CA THR A 27 -4.51 0.32 12.31
C THR A 27 -4.90 -1.08 12.76
N ALA A 28 -6.00 -1.24 13.50
CA ALA A 28 -6.48 -2.54 13.94
C ALA A 28 -6.77 -3.47 12.75
N TYR A 29 -7.37 -2.95 11.68
CA TYR A 29 -7.59 -3.68 10.45
C TYR A 29 -6.29 -4.10 9.77
N ASN A 30 -5.29 -3.22 9.68
CA ASN A 30 -3.98 -3.57 9.13
C ASN A 30 -3.22 -4.62 9.95
N LEU A 31 -3.38 -4.63 11.28
CA LEU A 31 -2.75 -5.63 12.15
C LEU A 31 -3.46 -6.99 12.12
N ALA A 32 -4.76 -7.00 11.82
CA ALA A 32 -5.56 -8.23 11.76
C ALA A 32 -5.40 -8.99 10.43
N ILE A 33 -5.02 -8.31 9.35
CA ILE A 33 -4.80 -8.91 8.03
C ILE A 33 -3.31 -9.23 7.86
N PRO A 34 -2.94 -10.50 7.60
CA PRO A 34 -1.56 -10.87 7.32
C PRO A 34 -0.98 -10.10 6.12
N VAL A 35 0.32 -9.84 6.19
CA VAL A 35 1.07 -9.11 5.14
C VAL A 35 0.90 -9.83 3.79
N LEU A 36 0.67 -9.06 2.72
CA LEU A 36 0.47 -9.53 1.34
C LEU A 36 -0.87 -10.23 1.07
N GLU A 37 -1.79 -10.26 2.02
CA GLU A 37 -3.15 -10.77 1.79
C GLU A 37 -4.10 -9.73 1.21
N LYS A 38 -3.81 -8.43 1.35
CA LYS A 38 -4.59 -7.43 0.63
C LYS A 38 -4.29 -7.47 -0.87
N PRO A 39 -5.31 -7.29 -1.73
CA PRO A 39 -5.16 -7.45 -3.18
C PRO A 39 -4.01 -6.66 -3.80
N ASP A 40 -3.86 -5.42 -3.39
CA ASP A 40 -2.97 -4.49 -4.07
C ASP A 40 -1.53 -4.57 -3.52
N GLU A 41 -1.34 -5.06 -2.30
CA GLU A 41 -0.01 -5.15 -1.66
C GLU A 41 0.98 -5.99 -2.47
N ARG A 42 0.49 -7.09 -3.08
CA ARG A 42 1.31 -7.97 -3.91
C ARG A 42 1.82 -7.30 -5.18
N TRP A 43 1.14 -6.26 -5.67
CA TRP A 43 1.53 -5.55 -6.90
C TRP A 43 2.29 -4.25 -6.60
N HIS A 44 1.96 -3.56 -5.50
CA HIS A 44 2.63 -2.33 -5.08
C HIS A 44 3.98 -2.55 -4.40
N TYR A 45 4.06 -3.47 -3.44
CA TYR A 45 5.29 -3.67 -2.65
C TYR A 45 6.52 -4.06 -3.49
N PRO A 46 6.41 -4.84 -4.59
CA PRO A 46 7.55 -5.09 -5.48
C PRO A 46 8.22 -3.83 -6.01
N VAL A 47 7.47 -2.76 -6.28
CA VAL A 47 8.04 -1.47 -6.70
C VAL A 47 8.82 -0.83 -5.54
N VAL A 48 8.25 -0.87 -4.34
CA VAL A 48 8.90 -0.36 -3.12
C VAL A 48 10.20 -1.10 -2.86
N LYS A 49 10.17 -2.44 -2.90
CA LYS A 49 11.36 -3.28 -2.73
C LYS A 49 12.42 -3.01 -3.79
N HIS A 50 12.04 -2.95 -5.06
CA HIS A 50 12.96 -2.65 -6.17
C HIS A 50 13.69 -1.31 -5.97
N LEU A 51 12.97 -0.29 -5.49
CA LEU A 51 13.54 1.01 -5.15
C LEU A 51 14.43 0.96 -3.91
N ALA A 52 14.00 0.26 -2.85
CA ALA A 52 14.74 0.11 -1.60
C ALA A 52 16.05 -0.67 -1.81
N ASP A 53 16.04 -1.66 -2.70
CA ASP A 53 17.20 -2.47 -3.11
C ASP A 53 18.17 -1.68 -4.04
N GLY A 54 17.82 -0.43 -4.40
CA GLY A 54 18.71 0.48 -5.14
C GLY A 54 18.69 0.32 -6.66
N HIS A 55 17.70 -0.37 -7.22
CA HIS A 55 17.61 -0.62 -8.67
C HIS A 55 17.02 0.54 -9.49
N GLY A 56 16.71 1.67 -8.85
CA GLY A 56 16.14 2.85 -9.52
C GLY A 56 14.67 2.67 -9.90
N LEU A 57 14.13 3.58 -10.72
CA LEU A 57 12.73 3.52 -11.14
C LEU A 57 12.46 2.26 -11.99
N PRO A 58 11.36 1.53 -11.74
CA PRO A 58 10.98 0.42 -12.60
C PRO A 58 10.63 0.92 -14.00
N VAL A 59 10.96 0.13 -15.01
CA VAL A 59 10.59 0.38 -16.41
C VAL A 59 9.50 -0.62 -16.78
N TYR A 60 8.31 -0.12 -17.14
CA TYR A 60 7.21 -0.96 -17.59
C TYR A 60 7.47 -1.49 -19.00
N ASP A 61 7.41 -2.81 -19.17
CA ASP A 61 7.47 -3.50 -20.47
C ASP A 61 6.21 -4.37 -20.62
N PRO A 62 5.32 -4.09 -21.59
CA PRO A 62 4.10 -4.86 -21.78
C PRO A 62 4.33 -6.29 -22.29
N ASN A 63 5.53 -6.61 -22.79
CA ASN A 63 5.86 -7.94 -23.33
C ASN A 63 6.48 -8.87 -22.29
N VAL A 64 6.77 -8.36 -21.09
CA VAL A 64 7.41 -9.12 -20.02
C VAL A 64 6.49 -9.12 -18.81
N GLU A 65 6.21 -10.29 -18.25
CA GLU A 65 5.48 -10.37 -16.99
C GLU A 65 6.36 -9.86 -15.85
N GLN A 66 6.08 -8.63 -15.41
CA GLN A 66 6.82 -7.97 -14.36
C GLN A 66 6.16 -8.17 -12.99
N PRO A 67 6.94 -8.23 -11.89
CA PRO A 67 6.41 -8.41 -10.54
C PRO A 67 5.36 -7.39 -10.12
N TRP A 68 5.41 -6.17 -10.64
CA TRP A 68 4.48 -5.08 -10.31
C TRP A 68 3.37 -4.88 -11.34
N LYS A 69 3.32 -5.68 -12.43
CA LYS A 69 2.34 -5.50 -13.51
C LYS A 69 2.22 -4.03 -13.93
N GLN A 70 0.99 -3.51 -14.02
CA GLN A 70 0.71 -2.12 -14.38
C GLN A 70 1.18 -1.12 -13.31
N GLU A 71 1.36 -1.54 -12.04
CA GLU A 71 1.77 -0.67 -10.93
C GLU A 71 3.15 -0.03 -11.16
N GLY A 72 4.02 -0.69 -11.93
CA GLY A 72 5.33 -0.13 -12.27
C GLY A 72 5.28 1.13 -13.14
N SER A 73 4.14 1.43 -13.76
CA SER A 73 3.95 2.65 -14.55
C SER A 73 3.35 3.81 -13.75
N GLN A 74 3.00 3.60 -12.47
CA GLN A 74 2.38 4.63 -11.65
C GLN A 74 3.38 5.72 -11.21
N PRO A 75 2.89 6.93 -10.87
CA PRO A 75 3.74 8.01 -10.37
C PRO A 75 4.61 7.60 -9.17
N PRO A 76 5.90 7.94 -9.15
CA PRO A 76 6.86 7.31 -8.26
C PRO A 76 6.84 7.84 -6.83
N LEU A 77 6.18 8.96 -6.54
CA LEU A 77 6.29 9.65 -5.25
C LEU A 77 5.92 8.74 -4.07
N TYR A 78 4.80 8.01 -4.19
CA TYR A 78 4.35 7.08 -3.16
C TYR A 78 5.39 6.00 -2.90
N TYR A 79 5.88 5.34 -3.96
CA TYR A 79 6.82 4.23 -3.86
C TYR A 79 8.20 4.67 -3.36
N ALA A 80 8.67 5.84 -3.78
CA ALA A 80 9.95 6.39 -3.33
C ALA A 80 9.93 6.72 -1.84
N LEU A 81 8.84 7.31 -1.33
CA LEU A 81 8.67 7.57 0.10
C LEU A 81 8.58 6.28 0.91
N ALA A 82 7.80 5.31 0.42
CA ALA A 82 7.70 4.01 1.06
C ALA A 82 9.08 3.33 1.14
N ALA A 83 9.82 3.30 0.03
CA ALA A 83 11.15 2.70 -0.05
C ALA A 83 12.13 3.38 0.90
N LEU A 84 12.11 4.71 1.01
CA LEU A 84 12.95 5.45 1.94
C LEU A 84 12.67 5.10 3.41
N ILE A 85 11.39 4.96 3.77
CA ILE A 85 10.98 4.63 5.14
C ILE A 85 11.30 3.17 5.48
N THR A 86 11.24 2.26 4.49
CA THR A 86 11.43 0.81 4.71
C THR A 86 12.82 0.29 4.32
N ALA A 87 13.73 1.12 3.81
CA ALA A 87 15.04 0.67 3.31
C ALA A 87 15.89 -0.10 4.34
N GLY A 88 15.70 0.17 5.63
CA GLY A 88 16.41 -0.53 6.71
C GLY A 88 15.68 -1.77 7.26
N VAL A 89 14.51 -2.11 6.72
CA VAL A 89 13.72 -3.26 7.17
C VAL A 89 14.13 -4.50 6.35
N PRO A 90 14.59 -5.59 6.99
CA PRO A 90 14.88 -6.84 6.28
C PRO A 90 13.65 -7.31 5.49
N SER A 91 13.85 -7.64 4.21
CA SER A 91 12.78 -8.06 3.28
C SER A 91 13.24 -9.15 2.32
N ASP A 92 14.24 -9.94 2.72
CA ASP A 92 14.87 -10.97 1.87
C ASP A 92 13.92 -12.14 1.58
N ASP A 93 13.00 -12.42 2.50
CA ASP A 93 11.96 -13.45 2.42
C ASP A 93 10.74 -13.02 1.59
N PHE A 94 10.70 -11.78 1.12
CA PHE A 94 9.54 -11.22 0.40
C PHE A 94 9.09 -12.09 -0.78
N TRP A 95 10.03 -12.58 -1.59
CA TRP A 95 9.71 -13.37 -2.79
C TRP A 95 9.11 -14.74 -2.45
N GLU A 96 9.53 -15.33 -1.33
CA GLU A 96 8.97 -16.57 -0.81
C GLU A 96 7.56 -16.33 -0.27
N LEU A 97 7.38 -15.34 0.61
CA LEU A 97 6.09 -14.96 1.19
C LEU A 97 5.04 -14.59 0.13
N ARG A 98 5.46 -13.90 -0.92
CA ARG A 98 4.57 -13.52 -2.02
C ARG A 98 4.06 -14.74 -2.79
N SER A 99 4.89 -15.77 -2.92
CA SER A 99 4.59 -16.99 -3.66
C SER A 99 3.70 -17.94 -2.86
N SER A 100 3.78 -17.92 -1.52
CA SER A 100 2.99 -18.76 -0.61
C SER A 100 1.54 -18.29 -0.40
N GLY A 101 0.97 -17.53 -1.34
CA GLY A 101 -0.27 -16.77 -1.17
C GLY A 101 -1.45 -17.55 -0.57
N ASN A 102 -2.38 -16.81 0.04
CA ASN A 102 -3.53 -17.39 0.73
C ASN A 102 -4.37 -18.31 -0.20
N PRO A 103 -4.58 -19.60 0.16
CA PRO A 103 -5.31 -20.56 -0.68
C PRO A 103 -6.82 -20.23 -0.82
N TYR A 104 -7.36 -19.37 0.04
CA TYR A 104 -8.75 -18.91 0.00
C TYR A 104 -8.91 -17.57 -0.75
N TYR A 105 -7.85 -17.07 -1.38
CA TYR A 105 -7.88 -15.81 -2.08
C TYR A 105 -8.83 -15.87 -3.30
N LEU A 106 -9.89 -15.07 -3.27
CA LEU A 106 -11.04 -15.18 -4.18
C LEU A 106 -10.69 -15.11 -5.69
N SER A 107 -9.61 -14.41 -6.06
CA SER A 107 -9.17 -14.34 -7.46
C SER A 107 -8.48 -15.62 -7.95
N MET A 108 -8.00 -16.48 -7.05
CA MET A 108 -7.52 -17.82 -7.42
C MET A 108 -8.69 -18.75 -7.77
N LEU A 109 -9.90 -18.45 -7.28
CA LEU A 109 -11.10 -19.26 -7.53
C LEU A 109 -11.86 -18.86 -8.80
N HIS A 110 -11.76 -17.59 -9.24
CA HIS A 110 -12.59 -17.05 -10.33
C HIS A 110 -11.81 -16.38 -11.46
N GLY A 111 -10.46 -16.41 -11.42
CA GLY A 111 -9.62 -15.71 -12.39
C GLY A 111 -9.71 -14.18 -12.28
N PRO A 112 -8.94 -13.44 -13.09
CA PRO A 112 -9.05 -11.99 -13.17
C PRO A 112 -10.46 -11.62 -13.63
N ARG A 113 -11.19 -10.84 -12.83
CA ARG A 113 -12.40 -10.19 -13.33
C ARG A 113 -11.93 -9.09 -14.27
N GLY A 114 -12.42 -9.08 -15.50
CA GLY A 114 -12.18 -8.01 -16.47
C GLY A 114 -12.94 -6.72 -16.14
N ASP A 115 -13.10 -6.43 -14.85
CA ASP A 115 -13.79 -5.24 -14.34
C ASP A 115 -12.84 -4.05 -14.17
N ASN A 116 -11.52 -4.28 -14.25
CA ASN A 116 -10.54 -3.21 -14.31
C ASN A 116 -10.62 -2.50 -15.67
N GLN A 117 -11.21 -1.30 -15.67
CA GLN A 117 -11.30 -0.39 -16.81
C GLN A 117 -9.95 0.26 -17.18
N ASN A 118 -8.87 -0.01 -16.42
CA ASN A 118 -7.52 0.45 -16.72
C ASN A 118 -6.71 -0.54 -17.58
N ILE A 119 -7.39 -1.48 -18.25
CA ILE A 119 -6.81 -2.46 -19.20
C ILE A 119 -7.37 -2.22 -20.58
#